data_AF-A0A1W2ETB0-F1
#
_entry.id   AF-A0A1W2ETB0-F1
#
_cell.length_a   1.000
_cell.length_b   1.000
_cell.length_c   1.000
_cell.angle_alpha   90.00
_cell.angle_beta   90.00
_cell.angle_gamma   90.00
#
_symmetry.space_group_name_H-M   'P 1'
#
loop_
_entity.id
_entity.type
_entity.pdbx_description
1 polymer ?
#
loop_
_entity_poly.entity_id
_entity_poly.type
_entity_poly.pdbx_seq_one_letter_code
_entity_poly.pdbx_strand_id
1 'polypeptide(L)'
;MSDQIVPLSSDSTRFVFRSCYATVLSRVDARYDVRGYLLAQMVKLCLQNRGRLPRVSRDFYTQYAQAEAIAFLEMCVTHLLFGPAGRFSPQEYHYQADAYSEPP
;
A
#
# COMPACT_ATOMS: atom_id res chain seq x y z
N MET A 1 25.07 22.49 -3.12
CA MET A 1 23.89 22.40 -4.00
C MET A 1 22.83 21.69 -3.18
N SER A 2 21.83 22.43 -2.71
CA SER A 2 20.74 21.86 -1.92
C SER A 2 19.71 21.31 -2.90
N ASP A 3 19.63 19.98 -3.00
CA ASP A 3 18.54 19.30 -3.68
C ASP A 3 17.24 19.63 -2.94
N GLN A 4 16.50 20.62 -3.46
CA GLN A 4 15.15 20.88 -3.03
C GLN A 4 14.31 19.68 -3.47
N ILE A 5 13.95 18.83 -2.51
CA ILE A 5 12.96 17.76 -2.69
C ILE A 5 11.63 18.47 -2.95
N VAL A 6 11.27 18.60 -4.23
CA VAL A 6 9.96 19.15 -4.62
C VAL A 6 8.92 18.10 -4.23
N PRO A 7 8.00 18.40 -3.30
CA PRO A 7 6.94 17.45 -2.96
C PRO A 7 6.10 17.19 -4.21
N LEU A 8 5.89 15.92 -4.57
CA LEU A 8 4.94 15.59 -5.63
C LEU A 8 3.57 16.19 -5.29
N SER A 9 2.91 16.75 -6.30
CA SER A 9 1.53 17.23 -6.17
C SER A 9 0.63 16.10 -5.63
N SER A 10 -0.29 16.45 -4.73
CA SER A 10 -1.21 15.51 -4.08
C SER A 10 -1.95 14.61 -5.07
N ASP A 11 -2.28 15.13 -6.25
CA ASP A 11 -2.94 14.38 -7.33
C ASP A 11 -2.08 13.26 -7.93
N SER A 12 -0.77 13.49 -8.10
CA SER A 12 0.17 12.47 -8.56
C SER A 12 0.27 11.32 -7.56
N THR A 13 0.36 11.64 -6.27
CA THR A 13 0.40 10.63 -5.20
C THR A 13 -0.88 9.81 -5.14
N ARG A 14 -2.06 10.43 -5.34
CA ARG A 14 -3.34 9.72 -5.43
C ARG A 14 -3.44 8.81 -6.65
N PHE A 15 -2.96 9.27 -7.80
CA PHE A 15 -2.93 8.45 -9.00
C PHE A 15 -2.07 7.20 -8.80
N VAL A 16 -0.86 7.37 -8.27
CA VAL A 16 0.02 6.23 -7.98
C VAL A 16 -0.61 5.31 -6.92
N PHE A 17 -1.21 5.86 -5.87
CA PHE A 17 -1.93 5.08 -4.86
C PHE A 17 -2.99 4.18 -5.50
N ARG A 18 -3.87 4.74 -6.35
CA ARG A 18 -4.94 3.98 -7.03
C ARG A 18 -4.37 2.93 -7.99
N SER A 19 -3.33 3.28 -8.74
CA SER A 19 -2.66 2.35 -9.66
C SER A 19 -2.03 1.18 -8.91
N CYS A 20 -1.29 1.45 -7.82
CA CYS A 20 -0.71 0.43 -6.98
C CYS A 20 -1.78 -0.42 -6.31
N TYR A 21 -2.85 0.20 -5.80
CA TYR A 21 -3.97 -0.48 -5.18
C TYR A 21 -4.59 -1.54 -6.11
N ALA A 22 -5.00 -1.14 -7.31
CA ALA A 22 -5.59 -2.06 -8.28
C ALA A 22 -4.63 -3.18 -8.68
N THR A 23 -3.35 -2.85 -8.88
CA THR A 23 -2.32 -3.83 -9.27
C THR A 23 -2.08 -4.88 -8.18
N VAL A 24 -1.95 -4.45 -6.93
CA VAL A 24 -1.69 -5.37 -5.80
C VAL A 24 -2.92 -6.22 -5.53
N LEU A 25 -4.12 -5.61 -5.55
CA LEU A 25 -5.38 -6.33 -5.39
C LEU A 25 -5.49 -7.48 -6.38
N SER A 26 -5.29 -7.22 -7.68
CA SER A 26 -5.34 -8.24 -8.73
C SER A 26 -4.25 -9.32 -8.57
N ARG A 27 -3.01 -8.93 -8.22
CA ARG A 27 -1.90 -9.90 -8.07
C ARG A 27 -2.07 -10.84 -6.89
N VAL A 28 -2.61 -10.35 -5.78
CA VAL A 28 -2.82 -11.18 -4.59
C VAL A 28 -4.03 -12.08 -4.79
N ASP A 29 -5.13 -11.55 -5.34
CA ASP A 29 -6.36 -12.30 -5.64
C ASP A 29 -6.11 -13.44 -6.63
N ALA A 30 -5.23 -13.25 -7.61
CA ALA A 30 -4.84 -14.31 -8.55
C ALA A 30 -4.02 -15.45 -7.92
N ARG A 31 -3.46 -15.26 -6.72
CA ARG A 31 -2.52 -16.21 -6.10
C ARG A 31 -3.00 -16.79 -4.78
N TYR A 32 -3.85 -16.07 -4.05
CA TYR A 32 -4.29 -16.42 -2.71
C TYR A 32 -5.79 -16.21 -2.59
N ASP A 33 -6.48 -17.19 -2.01
CA ASP A 33 -7.89 -17.09 -1.68
C ASP A 33 -8.09 -16.31 -0.38
N VAL A 34 -8.18 -14.98 -0.51
CA VAL A 34 -8.42 -14.06 0.60
C VAL A 34 -9.74 -13.34 0.34
N ARG A 35 -10.62 -13.27 1.35
CA ARG A 35 -11.91 -12.57 1.20
C ARG A 35 -11.67 -11.14 0.72
N GLY A 36 -12.36 -10.76 -0.36
CA GLY A 36 -12.09 -9.51 -1.08
C GLY A 36 -12.10 -8.24 -0.21
N TYR A 37 -13.00 -8.15 0.78
CA TYR A 37 -13.02 -6.99 1.69
C TYR A 37 -11.79 -6.93 2.62
N LEU A 38 -11.28 -8.08 3.07
CA LEU A 38 -10.06 -8.15 3.89
C LEU A 38 -8.85 -7.77 3.04
N LEU A 39 -8.78 -8.32 1.83
CA LEU A 39 -7.70 -8.01 0.90
C LEU A 39 -7.68 -6.51 0.56
N ALA A 40 -8.83 -5.94 0.22
CA ALA A 40 -8.98 -4.51 -0.05
C ALA A 40 -8.47 -3.63 1.10
N GLN A 41 -8.80 -3.97 2.35
CA GLN A 41 -8.35 -3.24 3.53
C GLN A 41 -6.85 -3.41 3.79
N MET A 42 -6.32 -4.62 3.65
CA MET A 42 -4.88 -4.88 3.78
C MET A 42 -4.07 -4.09 2.75
N VAL A 43 -4.49 -4.08 1.48
CA VAL A 43 -3.80 -3.33 0.42
C VAL A 43 -3.82 -1.83 0.73
N LYS A 44 -4.97 -1.29 1.14
CA LYS A 44 -5.11 0.12 1.54
C LYS A 44 -4.15 0.46 2.68
N LEU A 45 -4.19 -0.30 3.77
CA LEU A 45 -3.34 -0.07 4.95
C LEU A 45 -1.86 -0.18 4.62
N CYS A 46 -1.48 -1.19 3.83
CA CYS A 46 -0.09 -1.40 3.42
C CYS A 46 0.42 -0.22 2.57
N LEU A 47 -0.39 0.28 1.64
CA LEU A 47 -0.07 1.46 0.84
C LEU A 47 0.01 2.74 1.69
N GLN A 48 -0.82 2.90 2.71
CA GLN A 48 -0.72 4.05 3.63
C GLN A 48 0.55 3.99 4.49
N ASN A 49 0.99 2.78 4.84
CA ASN A 49 2.14 2.51 5.70
C ASN A 49 3.40 2.13 4.91
N ARG A 50 3.57 2.72 3.71
CA ARG A 50 4.80 2.63 2.91
C ARG A 50 5.24 1.18 2.66
N GLY A 51 4.29 0.32 2.32
CA GLY A 51 4.56 -1.07 1.94
C GLY A 51 4.65 -2.07 3.09
N ARG A 52 4.26 -1.69 4.30
CA ARG A 52 4.17 -2.61 5.44
C ARG A 52 2.84 -2.53 6.13
N LEU A 53 2.33 -3.65 6.61
CA LEU A 53 1.22 -3.61 7.55
C LEU A 53 1.76 -3.26 8.96
N PRO A 54 1.09 -2.36 9.71
CA PRO A 54 1.38 -2.18 11.12
C PRO A 54 1.29 -3.51 11.86
N ARG A 55 2.17 -3.72 12.85
CA ARG A 55 2.26 -5.00 13.58
C ARG A 55 0.91 -5.47 14.13
N VAL A 56 0.17 -4.57 14.77
CA VAL A 56 -1.17 -4.87 15.32
C VAL A 56 -2.15 -5.31 14.23
N SER A 57 -2.14 -4.63 13.07
CA SER A 57 -2.98 -5.01 11.93
C SER A 57 -2.55 -6.35 11.35
N ARG A 58 -1.25 -6.62 11.27
CA ARG A 58 -0.71 -7.90 10.79
C ARG A 58 -1.20 -9.06 11.66
N ASP A 59 -1.11 -8.93 12.98
CA ASP A 59 -1.54 -9.95 13.94
C ASP A 59 -3.06 -10.21 13.87
N PHE A 60 -3.85 -9.19 13.53
CA PHE A 60 -5.27 -9.35 13.26
C PHE A 60 -5.53 -10.12 11.95
N TYR A 61 -4.87 -9.73 10.86
CA TYR A 61 -5.13 -10.32 9.54
C TYR A 61 -4.60 -11.75 9.40
N THR A 62 -3.58 -12.15 10.15
CA THR A 62 -3.11 -13.55 10.18
C THR A 62 -4.16 -14.55 10.69
N GLN A 63 -5.22 -14.07 11.36
CA GLN A 63 -6.36 -14.89 11.76
C GLN A 63 -7.28 -15.24 10.57
N TYR A 64 -7.21 -14.48 9.48
CA TYR A 64 -8.14 -14.56 8.35
C TYR A 64 -7.47 -14.78 6.99
N ALA A 65 -6.15 -14.57 6.91
CA ALA A 65 -5.36 -14.72 5.70
C ALA A 65 -4.04 -15.41 6.04
N GLN A 66 -3.51 -16.15 5.05
CA GLN A 66 -2.22 -16.84 5.19
C GLN A 66 -1.09 -15.83 5.38
N ALA A 67 -0.09 -16.18 6.21
CA ALA A 67 1.05 -15.30 6.47
C ALA A 67 1.85 -15.01 5.20
N GLU A 68 1.90 -15.97 4.28
CA GLU A 68 2.52 -15.87 2.96
C GLU A 68 1.79 -14.86 2.07
N ALA A 69 0.46 -14.82 2.10
CA ALA A 69 -0.33 -13.85 1.36
C ALA A 69 -0.03 -12.42 1.83
N ILE A 70 0.07 -12.23 3.16
CA ILE A 70 0.44 -10.95 3.77
C ILE A 70 1.86 -10.53 3.36
N ALA A 71 2.83 -11.44 3.45
CA ALA A 71 4.21 -11.16 3.06
C ALA A 71 4.33 -10.84 1.56
N PHE A 72 3.59 -11.57 0.71
CA PHE A 72 3.56 -11.33 -0.74
C PHE A 72 2.94 -9.97 -1.08
N LEU A 73 1.87 -9.58 -0.38
CA LEU A 73 1.25 -8.27 -0.50
C LEU A 73 2.24 -7.14 -0.15
N GLU A 74 2.90 -7.24 1.01
CA GLU A 74 3.90 -6.24 1.45
C GLU A 74 5.05 -6.11 0.44
N MET A 75 5.55 -7.25 -0.06
CA MET A 75 6.57 -7.28 -1.10
C MET A 75 6.09 -6.59 -2.39
N CYS A 76 4.86 -6.89 -2.84
CA CYS A 76 4.29 -6.29 -4.05
C CYS A 76 4.18 -4.77 -3.91
N VAL A 77 3.65 -4.28 -2.79
CA VAL A 77 3.53 -2.84 -2.53
C VAL A 77 4.91 -2.19 -2.48
N THR A 78 5.85 -2.77 -1.71
CA THR A 78 7.22 -2.25 -1.58
C THR A 78 7.92 -2.18 -2.92
N HIS A 79 7.78 -3.20 -3.77
CA HIS A 79 8.39 -3.21 -5.10
C HIS A 79 7.76 -2.18 -6.05
N LEU A 80 6.45 -2.00 -6.02
CA LEU A 80 5.76 -1.01 -6.86
C LEU A 80 6.06 0.42 -6.44
N LEU A 81 6.20 0.67 -5.14
CA LEU A 81 6.52 2.01 -4.63
C LEU A 81 8.01 2.31 -4.76
N PHE A 82 8.88 1.41 -4.32
CA PHE A 82 10.30 1.67 -4.05
C PHE A 82 11.28 0.73 -4.76
N GLY A 83 10.79 -0.17 -5.62
CA GLY A 83 11.65 -1.08 -6.38
C GLY A 83 12.48 -0.37 -7.46
N PRO A 84 13.28 -1.11 -8.23
CA PRO A 84 14.10 -0.55 -9.32
C PRO A 84 13.29 0.19 -10.40
N ALA A 85 12.03 -0.21 -10.59
CA ALA A 85 11.04 0.47 -11.44
C ALA A 85 9.94 1.16 -10.61
N GLY A 86 10.22 1.42 -9.34
CA GLY A 86 9.33 2.05 -8.37
C GLY A 86 9.04 3.51 -8.73
N ARG A 87 7.94 4.02 -8.19
CA ARG A 87 7.47 5.39 -8.49
C ARG A 87 8.04 6.45 -7.55
N PHE A 88 8.60 6.03 -6.42
CA PHE A 88 9.10 6.92 -5.40
C PHE A 88 10.41 6.39 -4.82
N SER A 89 11.26 7.30 -4.35
CA SER A 89 12.21 6.97 -3.30
C SER A 89 11.46 6.75 -1.98
N PRO A 90 12.05 6.04 -1.00
CA PRO A 90 11.41 5.86 0.29
C PRO A 90 10.92 7.17 0.91
N GLN A 91 11.71 8.24 0.81
CA GLN A 91 11.45 9.52 1.50
C GLN A 91 10.38 10.39 0.82
N GLU A 92 10.08 10.15 -0.46
CA GLU A 92 9.13 10.97 -1.21
C GLU A 92 7.67 10.54 -1.00
N TYR A 93 7.45 9.26 -0.69
CA TYR A 93 6.11 8.73 -0.60
C TYR A 93 5.49 8.97 0.77
N HIS A 94 4.64 9.99 0.84
CA HIS A 94 3.78 10.31 1.97
C HIS A 94 2.33 10.37 1.49
N TYR A 95 1.56 9.32 1.77
CA TYR A 95 0.13 9.35 1.51
C TYR A 95 -0.59 10.06 2.67
N GLN A 96 -0.93 11.33 2.47
CA GLN A 96 -1.94 11.99 3.26
C GLN A 96 -3.30 11.61 2.66
N ALA A 97 -4.04 10.75 3.35
CA ALA A 97 -5.46 10.67 3.09
C ALA A 97 -6.00 12.06 3.45
N ASP A 98 -6.49 12.83 2.47
CA ASP A 98 -7.40 13.92 2.80
C ASP A 98 -8.42 13.31 3.75
N ALA A 99 -8.58 13.95 4.90
CA ALA A 99 -9.54 13.58 5.91
C ALA A 99 -10.95 13.70 5.32
N TYR A 100 -11.35 12.74 4.49
CA TYR A 100 -12.73 12.32 4.43
C TYR A 100 -12.94 11.55 5.71
N SER A 101 -13.21 12.32 6.76
CA SER A 101 -13.95 11.89 7.93
C SER A 101 -15.07 10.97 7.45
N GLU A 102 -14.96 9.67 7.74
CA GLU A 102 -16.17 8.89 7.92
C GLU A 102 -16.91 9.56 9.08
N PRO A 103 -18.13 10.07 8.90
CA PRO A 103 -18.90 10.57 10.03
C PRO A 103 -19.19 9.40 10.98
N PRO A 104 -19.28 9.67 12.30
CA PRO A 104 -19.62 8.67 13.32
C PRO A 104 -21.01 8.06 13.10
#